data_AF-A0A1A8GEY2-F1
#
_entry.id   AF-A0A1A8GEY2-F1
#
_cell.length_a   1.000
_cell.length_b   1.000
_cell.length_c   1.000
_cell.angle_alpha   90.00
_cell.angle_beta   90.00
_cell.angle_gamma   90.00
#
_symmetry.space_group_name_H-M   'P 1'
#
loop_
_entity.id
_entity.type
_entity.pdbx_description
1 polymer ?
#
loop_
_entity_poly.entity_id
_entity_poly.type
_entity_poly.pdbx_seq_one_letter_code
_entity_poly.pdbx_strand_id
1 'polypeptide(L)'
;FCLLPLGGSSRIGTLDVAPGPKDSHDLASDVNTRPQIYYCRSPNMEDFTCWWHPLVNLTEGEDVTYTLIYSKDKGPSHECPDYVSAGSNSCHFDSSHT
;
A
#
# COMPACT_ATOMS: atom_id res chain seq x y z
N PHE A 1 -38.58 19.31 46.94
CA PHE A 1 -37.81 18.28 46.23
C PHE A 1 -36.66 19.00 45.53
N CYS A 2 -35.47 19.00 46.15
CA CYS A 2 -34.21 19.34 45.47
C CYS A 2 -33.97 18.28 44.36
N LEU A 3 -33.27 18.56 43.26
CA LEU A 3 -31.82 18.63 43.20
C LEU A 3 -31.36 19.32 41.91
N LEU A 4 -30.48 20.32 42.05
CA LEU A 4 -29.54 20.74 41.02
C LEU A 4 -28.43 19.67 40.90
N PRO A 5 -27.97 19.29 39.69
CA PRO A 5 -26.72 18.55 39.56
C PRO A 5 -25.51 19.49 39.69
N LEU A 6 -24.66 19.14 40.65
CA LEU A 6 -23.31 19.65 40.87
C LEU A 6 -22.34 19.23 39.76
N GLY A 7 -21.31 20.05 39.54
CA GLY A 7 -19.90 19.70 39.23
C GLY A 7 -19.64 18.68 38.11
N GLY A 8 -18.88 18.98 37.05
CA GLY A 8 -17.54 19.55 37.11
C GLY A 8 -16.49 18.45 36.85
N SER A 9 -15.68 18.66 35.81
CA SER A 9 -14.47 17.94 35.38
C SER A 9 -14.63 16.67 34.53
N SER A 10 -14.70 16.87 33.22
CA SER A 10 -14.21 15.93 32.21
C SER A 10 -12.74 15.60 32.47
N ARG A 11 -12.41 14.31 32.66
CA ARG A 11 -11.03 13.84 32.57
C ARG A 11 -10.83 13.24 31.18
N ILE A 12 -10.19 14.02 30.30
CA ILE A 12 -9.55 13.49 29.10
C ILE A 12 -8.34 12.70 29.59
N GLY A 13 -8.37 11.38 29.45
CA GLY A 13 -7.16 10.57 29.57
C GLY A 13 -6.41 10.64 28.24
N THR A 14 -5.46 11.55 28.10
CA THR A 14 -4.39 11.40 27.11
C THR A 14 -3.46 10.31 27.62
N LEU A 15 -3.54 9.13 27.01
CA LEU A 15 -2.44 8.18 27.09
C LEU A 15 -1.43 8.65 26.04
N ASP A 16 -0.50 9.49 26.48
CA ASP A 16 0.69 9.88 25.71
C ASP A 16 1.51 8.62 25.43
N VAL A 17 1.13 7.87 24.40
CA VAL A 17 1.99 6.86 23.79
C VAL A 17 2.87 7.63 22.83
N ALA A 18 4.04 8.04 23.31
CA ALA A 18 5.13 8.46 22.45
C ALA A 18 5.36 7.36 21.40
N PRO A 19 5.24 7.64 20.09
CA PRO A 19 5.76 6.75 19.08
C PRO A 19 7.28 6.87 19.17
N GLY A 20 7.92 5.95 19.88
CA GLY A 20 9.36 5.76 19.75
C GLY A 20 9.71 5.50 18.27
N PRO A 21 10.88 5.94 17.78
CA PRO A 21 11.32 5.63 16.43
C PRO A 21 11.62 4.13 16.37
N LYS A 22 10.63 3.36 15.92
CA LYS A 22 10.77 1.93 15.65
C LYS A 22 11.24 1.74 14.21
N ASP A 23 12.46 1.24 14.11
CA ASP A 23 12.94 0.35 13.04
C ASP A 23 13.08 0.94 11.63
N SER A 24 13.97 1.94 11.48
CA SER A 24 14.46 2.35 10.15
C SER A 24 15.43 1.35 9.50
N HIS A 25 15.92 0.34 10.23
CA HIS A 25 16.91 -0.60 9.71
C HIS A 25 16.30 -1.81 8.98
N ASP A 26 15.02 -2.12 9.20
CA ASP A 26 14.32 -3.21 8.50
C ASP A 26 13.61 -2.75 7.21
N LEU A 27 13.33 -1.45 7.07
CA LEU A 27 12.70 -0.89 5.88
C LEU A 27 13.65 -0.79 4.68
N ALA A 28 14.96 -0.66 4.92
CA ALA A 28 15.93 -0.50 3.84
C ALA A 28 16.27 -1.82 3.13
N SER A 29 16.13 -2.97 3.82
CA SER A 29 16.48 -4.30 3.28
C SER A 29 15.37 -4.88 2.39
N ASP A 30 14.10 -4.67 2.76
CA ASP A 30 12.95 -5.17 2.00
C ASP A 30 12.75 -4.43 0.66
N VAL A 31 13.03 -3.12 0.62
CA VAL A 31 12.89 -2.29 -0.59
C VAL A 31 13.79 -2.75 -1.74
N ASN A 32 14.92 -3.40 -1.43
CA ASN A 32 15.87 -3.83 -2.44
C ASN A 32 15.76 -5.31 -2.82
N THR A 33 14.89 -6.08 -2.17
CA THR A 33 14.67 -7.50 -2.45
C THR A 33 13.33 -7.77 -3.12
N ARG A 34 12.35 -6.85 -2.99
CA ARG A 34 11.07 -6.94 -3.68
C ARG A 34 10.56 -5.54 -4.08
N PRO A 35 10.05 -5.37 -5.32
CA PRO A 35 9.42 -4.12 -5.73
C PRO A 35 8.25 -3.77 -4.81
N GLN A 36 8.18 -2.52 -4.40
CA GLN A 36 7.13 -2.02 -3.51
C GLN A 36 6.09 -1.25 -4.32
N ILE A 37 4.83 -1.69 -4.25
CA ILE A 37 3.69 -0.95 -4.81
C ILE A 37 3.52 0.33 -4.01
N TYR A 38 3.63 1.49 -4.66
CA TYR A 38 3.57 2.79 -3.98
C TYR A 38 2.29 3.56 -4.26
N TYR A 39 1.61 3.24 -5.35
CA TYR A 39 0.40 3.94 -5.75
C TYR A 39 -0.52 3.00 -6.52
N CYS A 40 -1.82 3.08 -6.22
CA CYS A 40 -2.85 2.53 -7.07
C CYS A 40 -3.93 3.60 -7.29
N ARG A 41 -4.47 3.68 -8.49
CA ARG A 41 -5.50 4.64 -8.88
C ARG A 41 -6.60 3.93 -9.64
N SER A 42 -7.84 4.29 -9.32
CA SER A 42 -9.00 3.99 -10.14
C SER A 42 -9.70 5.31 -10.46
N PRO A 43 -9.56 5.84 -11.69
CA PRO A 43 -10.15 7.12 -12.08
C PRO A 43 -11.67 7.15 -11.94
N ASN A 44 -12.36 6.06 -12.31
CA ASN A 44 -13.82 6.00 -12.39
C ASN A 44 -14.44 4.77 -11.69
N MET A 45 -13.70 4.02 -10.87
CA MET A 45 -14.10 2.70 -10.33
C MET A 45 -14.38 1.64 -11.40
N GLU A 46 -14.03 1.90 -12.66
CA GLU A 46 -14.19 0.94 -13.77
C GLU A 46 -12.91 0.14 -13.98
N ASP A 47 -11.78 0.83 -14.08
CA ASP A 47 -10.44 0.29 -14.21
C ASP A 47 -9.60 0.63 -12.98
N PHE A 48 -8.57 -0.16 -12.70
CA PHE A 48 -7.58 0.18 -11.69
C PHE A 48 -6.17 -0.01 -12.24
N THR A 49 -5.23 0.73 -11.68
CA THR A 49 -3.83 0.64 -12.07
C THR A 49 -2.98 0.78 -10.84
N CYS A 50 -1.96 -0.07 -10.73
CA CYS A 50 -0.98 -0.02 -9.65
C CYS A 50 0.42 0.18 -10.22
N TRP A 51 1.25 0.95 -9.51
CA TRP A 51 2.64 1.24 -9.86
C TRP A 51 3.57 0.83 -8.74
N TRP A 52 4.76 0.34 -9.10
CA TRP A 52 5.81 0.00 -8.15
C TRP A 52 7.11 0.74 -8.44
N HIS A 53 7.92 0.86 -7.39
CA HIS A 53 9.29 1.29 -7.56
C HIS A 53 10.14 0.14 -8.11
N PRO A 54 10.97 0.38 -9.15
CA PRO A 54 11.95 -0.60 -9.58
C PRO A 54 13.02 -0.79 -8.50
N LEU A 55 13.71 -1.92 -8.55
CA LEU A 55 14.86 -2.19 -7.69
C LEU A 55 16.01 -1.22 -8.03
N VAL A 56 16.65 -0.68 -6.99
CA VAL A 56 17.63 0.41 -7.11
C VAL A 56 19.09 -0.06 -7.11
N ASN A 57 19.37 -1.30 -6.71
CA ASN A 57 20.73 -1.86 -6.66
C ASN A 57 20.91 -3.03 -7.64
N LEU A 58 20.40 -2.88 -8.85
CA LEU A 58 20.66 -3.82 -9.93
C LEU A 58 22.05 -3.55 -10.50
N THR A 59 22.80 -4.62 -10.75
CA THR A 59 24.10 -4.49 -11.41
C THR A 59 23.92 -4.04 -12.86
N GLU A 60 24.85 -3.23 -13.37
CA GLU A 60 24.76 -2.73 -14.75
C GLU A 60 24.73 -3.92 -15.74
N GLY A 61 23.63 -4.06 -16.50
CA GLY A 61 23.40 -5.17 -17.41
C GLY A 61 22.51 -6.30 -16.88
N GLU A 62 21.99 -6.19 -15.66
CA GLU A 62 21.01 -7.11 -15.09
C GLU A 62 19.60 -6.78 -15.58
N ASP A 63 19.00 -7.68 -16.36
CA ASP A 63 17.59 -7.58 -16.79
C ASP A 63 16.68 -8.17 -15.72
N VAL A 64 15.70 -7.39 -15.27
CA VAL A 64 14.77 -7.79 -14.21
C VAL A 64 13.36 -7.82 -14.74
N THR A 65 12.76 -9.00 -14.67
CA THR A 65 11.35 -9.19 -14.96
C THR A 65 10.54 -9.14 -13.67
N TYR A 66 9.52 -8.30 -13.63
CA TYR A 66 8.58 -8.21 -12.51
C TYR A 66 7.32 -9.00 -12.82
N THR A 67 6.89 -9.82 -11.86
CA THR A 67 5.60 -10.52 -11.91
C THR A 67 4.74 -10.06 -10.75
N LEU A 68 3.59 -9.48 -11.06
CA LEU A 68 2.58 -9.08 -10.09
C LEU A 68 1.46 -10.11 -10.06
N ILE A 69 1.22 -10.65 -8.86
CA ILE A 69 0.13 -11.59 -8.59
C ILE A 69 -0.92 -10.90 -7.73
N TYR A 70 -2.19 -11.04 -8.09
CA TYR A 70 -3.34 -10.47 -7.38
C TYR A 70 -4.40 -11.53 -7.09
N SER A 71 -5.28 -11.26 -6.14
CA SER A 71 -6.45 -12.08 -5.84
C SER A 71 -7.62 -11.19 -5.47
N LYS A 72 -8.81 -11.52 -5.98
CA LYS A 72 -10.05 -10.83 -5.60
C LYS A 72 -10.66 -11.54 -4.39
N ASP A 73 -10.81 -10.82 -3.28
CA ASP A 73 -11.27 -11.36 -1.99
C ASP A 73 -10.52 -12.64 -1.57
N LYS A 74 -11.23 -13.76 -1.44
CA LYS A 74 -10.68 -15.10 -1.15
C LYS A 74 -10.61 -15.99 -2.39
N GLY A 75 -10.61 -15.38 -3.58
CA GLY A 75 -10.53 -16.05 -4.86
C GLY A 75 -9.13 -16.60 -5.17
N PRO A 76 -8.99 -17.25 -6.32
CA PRO A 76 -7.70 -17.72 -6.80
C PRO A 76 -6.75 -16.54 -7.09
N SER A 77 -5.46 -16.85 -7.08
CA SER A 77 -4.42 -15.91 -7.50
C SER A 77 -4.34 -15.86 -9.03
N HIS A 78 -4.17 -14.65 -9.55
CA HIS A 78 -4.06 -14.34 -10.96
C HIS A 78 -2.81 -13.48 -11.20
N GLU A 79 -2.23 -13.61 -12.39
CA GLU A 79 -1.16 -12.71 -12.83
C GLU A 79 -1.76 -11.42 -13.40
N CYS A 80 -1.06 -10.31 -13.24
CA CYS A 80 -1.40 -9.04 -13.87
C CYS A 80 -1.77 -9.22 -15.35
N PRO A 81 -2.93 -8.70 -15.79
CA PRO A 81 -3.38 -8.86 -17.16
C PRO A 81 -2.65 -7.95 -18.14
N ASP A 82 -2.10 -6.82 -17.69
CA ASP A 82 -1.47 -5.82 -18.56
C ASP A 82 -0.35 -5.02 -17.87
N TYR A 83 0.90 -5.25 -18.30
CA TYR A 83 2.09 -4.54 -17.81
C TYR A 83 2.46 -3.29 -18.63
N VAL A 84 1.72 -2.98 -19.70
CA VAL A 84 2.14 -2.03 -20.75
C VAL A 84 1.25 -0.80 -20.80
N SER A 85 -0.08 -0.95 -20.74
CA SER A 85 -1.00 0.16 -21.01
C SER A 85 -0.86 1.35 -20.07
N ALA A 86 -0.38 1.12 -18.85
CA ALA A 86 -0.16 2.16 -17.84
C ALA A 86 1.30 2.62 -17.71
N GLY A 87 2.17 2.20 -18.64
CA GLY A 87 3.59 2.55 -18.68
C GLY A 87 4.48 1.62 -17.87
N SER A 88 5.76 1.96 -17.77
CA SER A 88 6.75 1.11 -17.08
C SER A 88 6.44 0.92 -15.60
N ASN A 89 6.78 -0.25 -15.07
CA ASN A 89 6.60 -0.61 -13.67
C ASN A 89 5.16 -0.43 -13.19
N SER A 90 4.22 -0.81 -14.04
CA SER A 90 2.78 -0.70 -13.76
C SER A 90 2.03 -1.98 -14.12
N CYS A 91 0.90 -2.16 -13.47
CA CYS A 91 -0.08 -3.17 -13.82
C CYS A 91 -1.44 -2.47 -13.99
N HIS A 92 -1.99 -2.56 -15.19
CA HIS A 92 -3.31 -2.05 -15.53
C HIS A 92 -4.32 -3.20 -15.48
N PHE A 93 -5.49 -2.91 -14.92
CA PHE A 93 -6.59 -3.84 -14.80
C PHE A 93 -7.79 -3.18 -15.45
N ASP A 94 -8.21 -3.74 -16.57
CA ASP A 94 -9.40 -3.28 -17.28
C ASP A 94 -10.68 -3.64 -16.49
N SER A 95 -11.82 -3.15 -16.99
CA SER A 95 -13.14 -3.40 -16.39
C SER A 95 -13.53 -4.88 -16.27
N SER A 96 -12.89 -5.79 -17.01
CA SER A 96 -13.15 -7.23 -16.90
C SER A 96 -12.36 -7.90 -15.77
N HIS A 97 -11.37 -7.20 -15.21
CA HIS A 97 -10.50 -7.69 -14.15
C HIS A 97 -10.72 -7.02 -12.79
N THR A 98 -11.49 -5.93 -12.71
CA THR A 98 -12.07 -5.32 -11.49
C THR A 98 -13.02 -6.27 -10.74
#